data_AF-A0A2Z4HID4-F1
#
_entry.id   AF-A0A2Z4HID4-F1
#
_cell.length_a   1.000
_cell.length_b   1.000
_cell.length_c   1.000
_cell.angle_alpha   90.00
_cell.angle_beta   90.00
_cell.angle_gamma   90.00
#
_symmetry.space_group_name_H-M   'P 1'
#
loop_
_entity.id
_entity.type
_entity.pdbx_description
1 polymer ?
#
loop_
_entity_poly.entity_id
_entity_poly.type
_entity_poly.pdbx_seq_one_letter_code
_entity_poly.pdbx_strand_id
1 'polypeptide(L)'
;GGKAEEPQPHPPKEQLPNVSYCITSPPPWPEAIILGFQHYIVMLGTTVLIPTALVPQMGGGNKEKAEVIQTLLFVAGLNTLLQSLFGTRLPAVIAGSYTFVPTTISIILAGRFSDEPDPIEKFKRIMRATQGALIVASTLQIVLGFSGLWRNVTRFLSPLSAVPLVSLVGFG
;
A
#
# COMPACT_ATOMS: atom_id res chain seq x y z
N GLY A 1 -41.92 -16.39 -13.06
CA GLY A 1 -40.65 -16.07 -12.38
C GLY A 1 -39.53 -16.64 -13.20
N GLY A 2 -38.83 -15.80 -13.96
CA GLY A 2 -37.64 -16.21 -14.72
C GLY A 2 -36.42 -16.13 -13.80
N LYS A 3 -35.78 -17.26 -13.56
CA LYS A 3 -34.50 -17.35 -12.84
C LYS A 3 -33.48 -16.59 -13.69
N ALA A 4 -32.97 -15.45 -13.23
CA ALA A 4 -31.91 -14.73 -13.92
C ALA A 4 -30.73 -15.68 -14.10
N GLU A 5 -30.35 -15.97 -15.35
CA GLU A 5 -29.16 -16.75 -15.67
C GLU A 5 -27.97 -16.09 -14.97
N GLU A 6 -27.34 -16.82 -14.04
CA GLU A 6 -26.05 -16.42 -13.49
C GLU A 6 -25.07 -16.26 -14.66
N PRO A 7 -24.41 -15.10 -14.81
CA PRO A 7 -23.45 -14.92 -15.89
C PRO A 7 -22.35 -15.97 -15.75
N GLN A 8 -22.29 -16.86 -16.74
CA GLN A 8 -21.26 -17.89 -16.84
C GLN A 8 -19.87 -17.22 -16.82
N PRO A 9 -18.89 -17.74 -16.06
CA PRO A 9 -17.54 -17.21 -16.08
C PRO A 9 -17.01 -17.20 -17.51
N HIS A 10 -16.55 -16.05 -18.00
CA HIS A 10 -15.93 -15.98 -19.32
C HIS A 10 -14.74 -16.95 -19.37
N PRO A 11 -14.58 -17.71 -20.47
CA PRO A 11 -13.42 -18.59 -20.61
C PRO A 11 -12.14 -17.74 -20.52
N PRO A 12 -11.16 -18.15 -19.70
CA PRO A 12 -9.91 -17.42 -19.56
C PRO A 12 -9.22 -17.37 -20.92
N LYS A 13 -9.14 -16.18 -21.51
CA LYS A 13 -8.43 -15.95 -22.77
C LYS A 13 -6.95 -15.75 -22.45
N GLU A 14 -6.07 -16.52 -23.10
CA GLU A 14 -4.62 -16.35 -22.92
C GLU A 14 -4.10 -15.01 -23.44
N GLN A 15 -4.76 -14.45 -24.47
CA GLN A 15 -4.47 -13.12 -24.99
C GLN A 15 -5.75 -12.30 -25.15
N LEU A 16 -5.78 -11.11 -24.56
CA LEU A 16 -6.84 -10.13 -24.75
C LEU A 16 -6.57 -9.31 -26.02
N PRO A 17 -7.60 -9.03 -26.86
CA PRO A 17 -7.42 -8.15 -28.01
C PRO A 17 -6.98 -6.76 -27.52
N ASN A 18 -5.97 -6.18 -28.18
CA ASN A 18 -5.33 -4.89 -27.85
C ASN A 18 -4.42 -4.86 -26.61
N VAL A 19 -4.06 -6.01 -26.03
CA VAL A 19 -3.06 -6.09 -24.95
C VAL A 19 -1.78 -6.74 -25.50
N SER A 20 -0.63 -6.07 -25.37
CA SER A 20 0.65 -6.60 -25.88
C SER A 20 1.15 -7.79 -25.05
N TYR A 21 1.01 -7.73 -23.73
CA TYR A 21 1.45 -8.77 -22.80
C TYR A 21 0.36 -9.09 -21.79
N CYS A 22 -0.12 -10.34 -21.78
CA CYS A 22 -0.99 -10.84 -20.73
C CYS A 22 -0.18 -11.36 -19.54
N ILE A 23 -0.84 -11.57 -18.40
CA ILE A 23 -0.19 -11.92 -17.12
C ILE A 23 0.75 -13.13 -17.24
N THR A 24 0.40 -14.10 -18.09
CA THR A 24 1.15 -15.35 -18.31
C THR A 24 2.14 -15.28 -19.48
N SER A 25 2.20 -14.16 -20.20
CA SER A 25 3.01 -13.98 -21.41
C SER A 25 4.07 -12.90 -21.18
N PRO A 26 5.23 -13.26 -20.61
CA PRO A 26 6.24 -12.27 -20.25
C PRO A 26 6.89 -11.65 -21.50
N PRO A 27 7.20 -10.35 -21.49
CA PRO A 27 7.99 -9.72 -22.53
C PRO A 27 9.41 -10.28 -22.59
N PRO A 28 10.15 -10.05 -23.69
CA PRO A 28 11.57 -10.35 -23.77
C PRO A 28 12.33 -9.76 -22.57
N TRP A 29 13.32 -10.50 -22.05
CA TRP A 29 14.09 -10.11 -20.86
C TRP A 29 14.60 -8.65 -20.85
N PRO A 30 15.15 -8.09 -21.96
CA PRO A 30 15.59 -6.71 -21.98
C PRO A 30 14.44 -5.71 -21.78
N GLU A 31 13.29 -5.96 -22.40
CA GLU A 31 12.10 -5.12 -22.27
C GLU A 31 11.50 -5.24 -20.87
N ALA A 32 11.49 -6.46 -20.30
CA ALA A 32 11.07 -6.69 -18.92
C ALA A 32 11.88 -5.87 -17.91
N ILE A 33 13.20 -5.77 -18.09
CA ILE A 33 14.07 -4.97 -17.24
C ILE A 33 13.71 -3.48 -17.34
N ILE A 34 13.50 -2.97 -18.55
CA ILE A 34 13.17 -1.55 -18.78
C ILE A 34 11.80 -1.22 -18.18
N LEU A 35 10.79 -2.07 -18.41
CA LEU A 35 9.45 -1.90 -17.85
C LEU A 35 9.47 -1.99 -16.31
N GLY A 36 10.27 -2.90 -15.75
CA GLY A 36 10.49 -3.00 -14.31
C GLY A 36 11.11 -1.72 -13.73
N PHE A 37 12.09 -1.14 -14.42
CA PHE A 37 12.71 0.12 -14.04
C PHE A 37 11.73 1.30 -14.12
N GLN A 38 10.88 1.35 -15.15
CA GLN A 38 9.80 2.33 -15.25
C GLN A 38 8.85 2.22 -14.05
N HIS A 39 8.42 1.01 -13.70
CA HIS A 39 7.57 0.79 -12.52
C HIS A 39 8.26 1.23 -11.23
N TYR A 40 9.56 0.96 -11.09
CA TYR A 40 10.33 1.45 -9.95
C TYR A 40 10.32 2.97 -9.84
N ILE A 41 10.58 3.70 -10.94
CA ILE A 41 10.55 5.18 -10.95
C ILE A 41 9.17 5.71 -10.54
N VAL A 42 8.09 5.13 -11.08
CA VAL A 42 6.72 5.55 -10.75
C VAL A 42 6.45 5.39 -9.25
N MET A 43 6.90 4.29 -8.65
CA MET A 43 6.70 3.98 -7.23
C MET A 43 7.62 4.77 -6.30
N LEU A 44 8.78 5.22 -6.78
CA LEU A 44 9.70 6.06 -6.00
C LEU A 44 9.04 7.36 -5.55
N GLY A 45 8.21 7.98 -6.39
CA GLY A 45 7.58 9.26 -6.09
C GLY A 45 6.80 9.24 -4.78
N THR A 46 5.87 8.30 -4.64
CA THR A 46 5.05 8.16 -3.42
C THR A 46 5.87 7.68 -2.23
N THR A 47 6.82 6.77 -2.45
CA THR A 47 7.68 6.21 -1.39
C THR A 47 8.60 7.25 -0.76
N VAL A 48 9.06 8.24 -1.54
CA VAL A 48 9.89 9.35 -1.02
C VAL A 48 9.04 10.48 -0.46
N LEU A 49 7.85 10.72 -1.00
CA LEU A 49 6.95 11.80 -0.57
C LEU A 49 6.47 11.59 0.87
N ILE A 50 6.05 10.36 1.23
CA ILE A 50 5.51 10.06 2.57
C ILE A 50 6.52 10.38 3.69
N PRO A 51 7.76 9.84 3.69
CA PRO A 51 8.75 10.18 4.71
C PRO A 51 9.18 11.64 4.67
N THR A 52 9.24 12.24 3.48
CA THR A 52 9.58 13.66 3.32
C THR A 52 8.59 14.56 4.05
N ALA A 53 7.31 14.23 4.02
CA ALA A 53 6.27 14.99 4.72
C ALA A 53 6.24 14.68 6.23
N LEU A 54 6.42 13.42 6.62
CA LEU A 54 6.18 12.96 7.99
C LEU A 54 7.39 13.08 8.93
N VAL A 55 8.60 12.71 8.46
CA VAL A 55 9.79 12.64 9.32
C VAL A 55 10.14 13.97 9.99
N PRO A 56 10.08 15.13 9.30
CA PRO A 56 10.34 16.42 9.94
C PRO A 56 9.35 16.74 11.06
N GLN A 57 8.07 16.37 10.89
CA GLN A 57 7.02 16.63 11.89
C GLN A 57 7.19 15.77 13.16
N MET A 58 7.87 14.64 13.04
CA MET A 58 8.22 13.76 14.16
C MET A 58 9.48 14.21 14.92
N GLY A 59 10.22 15.20 14.41
CA GLY A 59 11.52 15.61 14.95
C GLY A 59 12.73 14.92 14.32
N GLY A 60 12.54 14.13 13.26
CA GLY A 60 13.64 13.47 12.54
C GLY A 60 14.34 14.42 11.57
N GLY A 61 15.66 14.25 11.40
CA GLY A 61 16.48 15.00 10.45
C GLY A 61 16.65 14.29 9.11
N ASN A 62 17.67 14.72 8.35
CA ASN A 62 17.98 14.14 7.03
C ASN A 62 18.44 12.68 7.13
N LYS A 63 19.13 12.31 8.22
CA LYS A 63 19.59 10.95 8.45
C LYS A 63 18.41 10.01 8.65
N GLU A 64 17.51 10.34 9.57
CA GLU A 64 16.31 9.55 9.88
C GLU A 64 15.40 9.47 8.66
N LYS A 65 15.29 10.56 7.90
CA LYS A 65 14.54 10.59 6.64
C LYS A 65 15.11 9.58 5.64
N ALA A 66 16.42 9.57 5.45
CA ALA A 66 17.08 8.63 4.53
C ALA A 66 16.89 7.17 4.98
N GLU A 67 17.01 6.91 6.28
CA GLU A 67 16.79 5.57 6.85
C GLU A 67 15.34 5.09 6.63
N VAL A 68 14.34 5.96 6.82
CA VAL A 68 12.93 5.61 6.55
C VAL A 68 12.67 5.37 5.07
N ILE A 69 13.25 6.16 4.17
CA ILE A 69 13.12 5.94 2.71
C ILE A 69 13.74 4.61 2.31
N GLN A 70 14.96 4.32 2.77
CA GLN A 70 15.66 3.08 2.46
C GLN A 70 14.90 1.85 2.96
N THR A 71 14.39 1.91 4.20
CA THR A 71 13.62 0.80 4.78
C THR A 71 12.31 0.58 4.05
N LEU A 72 11.58 1.64 3.68
CA LEU A 72 10.36 1.53 2.90
C LEU A 72 10.62 0.91 1.52
N LEU A 73 11.65 1.34 0.81
CA LEU A 73 12.01 0.77 -0.50
C LEU A 73 12.38 -0.71 -0.40
N PHE A 74 13.18 -1.05 0.60
CA PHE A 74 13.60 -2.43 0.82
C PHE A 74 12.42 -3.36 1.15
N VAL A 75 11.57 -2.93 2.09
CA VAL A 75 10.39 -3.70 2.51
C VAL A 75 9.34 -3.75 1.41
N ALA A 76 9.15 -2.69 0.63
CA ALA A 76 8.29 -2.69 -0.56
C ALA A 76 8.74 -3.71 -1.61
N GLY A 77 10.05 -3.79 -1.87
CA GLY A 77 10.63 -4.80 -2.75
C GLY A 77 10.37 -6.22 -2.25
N LEU A 78 10.65 -6.49 -0.97
CA LEU A 78 10.41 -7.80 -0.36
C LEU A 78 8.92 -8.18 -0.41
N ASN A 79 8.03 -7.27 -0.05
CA ASN A 79 6.58 -7.51 -0.08
C ASN A 79 6.06 -7.73 -1.51
N THR A 80 6.59 -7.00 -2.49
CA THR A 80 6.22 -7.20 -3.90
C THR A 80 6.69 -8.57 -4.41
N LEU A 81 7.89 -9.01 -4.04
CA LEU A 81 8.36 -10.37 -4.34
C LEU A 81 7.50 -11.43 -3.66
N LEU A 82 7.15 -11.26 -2.39
CA LEU A 82 6.25 -12.17 -1.68
C LEU A 82 4.86 -12.22 -2.33
N GLN A 83 4.31 -11.08 -2.73
CA GLN A 83 3.00 -10.97 -3.40
C GLN A 83 2.98 -11.68 -4.75
N SER A 84 4.07 -11.55 -5.52
CA SER A 84 4.20 -12.13 -6.86
C SER A 84 4.58 -13.62 -6.84
N LEU A 85 5.32 -14.10 -5.83
CA LEU A 85 5.73 -15.51 -5.72
C LEU A 85 4.73 -16.37 -4.95
N PHE A 86 4.30 -15.91 -3.76
CA PHE A 86 3.47 -16.68 -2.83
C PHE A 86 2.05 -16.14 -2.65
N GLY A 87 1.83 -14.86 -2.94
CA GLY A 87 0.52 -14.22 -2.84
C GLY A 87 -0.41 -14.62 -3.98
N THR A 88 -1.05 -13.63 -4.59
CA THR A 88 -2.00 -13.88 -5.70
C THR A 88 -1.32 -14.20 -7.02
N ARG A 89 0.02 -14.11 -7.08
CA ARG A 89 0.82 -14.23 -8.32
C ARG A 89 0.43 -13.23 -9.41
N LEU A 90 -0.24 -12.17 -9.01
CA LEU A 90 -0.57 -11.05 -9.88
C LEU A 90 0.55 -10.01 -9.82
N PRO A 91 0.79 -9.27 -10.92
CA PRO A 91 1.73 -8.15 -10.96
C PRO A 91 1.16 -6.97 -10.14
N ALA A 92 1.23 -7.07 -8.82
CA ALA A 92 0.76 -6.06 -7.87
C ALA A 92 1.94 -5.54 -7.06
N VAL A 93 2.32 -4.29 -7.30
CA VAL A 93 3.41 -3.64 -6.58
C VAL A 93 2.91 -3.17 -5.21
N ILE A 94 3.60 -3.57 -4.15
CA ILE A 94 3.29 -3.17 -2.77
C ILE A 94 4.22 -2.03 -2.35
N ALA A 95 3.65 -0.94 -1.86
CA ALA A 95 4.38 0.16 -1.23
C ALA A 95 3.61 0.73 -0.04
N GLY A 96 4.20 1.73 0.61
CA GLY A 96 3.56 2.46 1.70
C GLY A 96 2.24 3.09 1.24
N SER A 97 1.17 2.84 1.98
CA SER A 97 -0.15 3.41 1.68
C SER A 97 -0.25 4.84 2.18
N TYR A 98 -0.76 5.73 1.32
CA TYR A 98 -1.05 7.11 1.70
C TYR A 98 -2.13 7.20 2.80
N THR A 99 -2.98 6.19 2.93
CA THR A 99 -3.97 6.09 4.04
C THR A 99 -3.34 6.15 5.42
N PHE A 100 -2.05 5.83 5.55
CA PHE A 100 -1.35 5.87 6.83
C PHE A 100 -0.78 7.25 7.17
N VAL A 101 -0.80 8.21 6.24
CA VAL A 101 -0.32 9.57 6.49
C VAL A 101 -1.23 10.27 7.52
N PRO A 102 -2.58 10.33 7.35
CA PRO A 102 -3.46 10.96 8.34
C PRO A 102 -3.40 10.29 9.71
N THR A 103 -3.27 8.96 9.77
CA THR A 103 -3.15 8.23 11.04
C THR A 103 -1.85 8.58 11.75
N THR A 104 -0.75 8.71 11.01
CA THR A 104 0.54 9.08 11.56
C THR A 104 0.55 10.52 12.06
N ILE A 105 -0.04 11.45 11.29
CA ILE A 105 -0.26 12.83 11.72
C ILE A 105 -1.08 12.87 13.01
N SER A 106 -2.14 12.06 13.12
CA SER A 106 -2.95 11.98 14.33
C SER A 106 -2.14 11.53 15.55
N ILE A 107 -1.20 10.59 15.39
CA ILE A 107 -0.29 10.16 16.48
C ILE A 107 0.66 11.29 16.87
N ILE A 108 1.19 12.04 15.89
CA ILE A 108 2.06 13.19 16.13
C ILE A 108 1.31 14.28 16.91
N LEU A 109 0.09 14.62 16.46
CA LEU A 109 -0.74 15.68 17.04
C LEU A 109 -1.36 15.30 18.39
N ALA A 110 -1.45 14.00 18.72
CA ALA A 110 -1.93 13.55 20.02
C ALA A 110 -1.06 14.05 21.20
N GLY A 111 0.12 14.62 20.92
CA GLY A 111 0.94 15.31 21.91
C GLY A 111 1.50 14.41 23.02
N ARG A 112 1.29 13.09 22.94
CA ARG A 112 1.74 12.09 23.92
C ARG A 112 3.25 12.07 24.16
N PHE A 113 4.01 12.61 23.21
CA PHE A 113 5.47 12.65 23.24
C PHE A 113 6.00 14.11 23.17
N SER A 114 5.17 15.09 23.51
CA SER A 114 5.54 16.51 23.49
C SER A 114 6.47 16.90 24.63
N ASP A 115 6.49 16.14 25.73
CA ASP A 115 7.36 16.38 26.88
C ASP A 115 8.83 15.96 26.65
N GLU A 116 9.15 15.31 25.53
CA GLU A 116 10.51 14.84 25.24
C GLU A 116 11.37 15.97 24.63
N PRO A 117 12.45 16.41 25.31
CA PRO A 117 13.29 17.50 24.83
C PRO A 117 14.24 17.08 23.69
N ASP A 118 14.57 15.79 23.58
CA ASP A 118 15.41 15.29 22.49
C ASP A 118 14.56 14.97 21.24
N PRO A 119 14.78 15.68 20.11
CA PRO A 119 14.05 15.43 18.87
C PRO A 119 14.25 14.02 18.32
N ILE A 120 15.42 13.40 18.53
CA ILE A 120 15.72 12.05 18.02
C ILE A 120 14.96 11.00 18.85
N GLU A 121 14.93 11.13 20.17
CA GLU A 121 14.16 10.21 21.01
C GLU A 121 12.65 10.38 20.78
N LYS A 122 12.18 11.62 20.58
CA LYS A 122 10.80 11.89 20.15
C LYS A 122 10.45 11.18 18.84
N PHE A 123 11.31 11.30 17.83
CA PHE A 123 11.15 10.59 16.55
C PHE A 123 11.04 9.07 16.76
N LYS A 124 11.96 8.48 17.51
CA LYS A 124 11.96 7.02 17.79
C LYS A 124 10.68 6.57 18.50
N ARG A 125 10.19 7.32 19.48
CA ARG A 125 8.95 7.00 20.18
C ARG A 125 7.73 7.06 19.27
N ILE A 126 7.62 8.11 18.43
CA ILE A 126 6.53 8.22 17.45
C ILE A 126 6.61 7.10 16.41
N MET A 127 7.80 6.74 15.94
CA MET A 127 7.99 5.63 15.00
C MET A 127 7.58 4.29 15.62
N ARG A 128 7.96 4.02 16.88
CA ARG A 128 7.53 2.81 17.60
C ARG A 128 6.01 2.77 17.78
N ALA A 129 5.39 3.90 18.14
CA ALA A 129 3.94 3.98 18.30
C ALA A 129 3.21 3.75 16.96
N THR A 130 3.69 4.35 15.88
CA THR A 130 3.15 4.18 14.52
C THR A 130 3.28 2.72 14.08
N GLN A 131 4.45 2.11 14.21
CA GLN A 131 4.68 0.71 13.85
C GLN A 131 3.79 -0.24 14.67
N GLY A 132 3.67 -0.02 15.98
CA GLY A 132 2.80 -0.82 16.84
C GLY A 132 1.33 -0.72 16.42
N ALA A 133 0.84 0.49 16.14
CA ALA A 133 -0.51 0.71 15.64
C ALA A 133 -0.75 -0.01 14.29
N LEU A 134 0.21 0.08 13.36
CA LEU A 134 0.12 -0.58 12.06
C LEU A 134 0.13 -2.11 12.18
N ILE A 135 0.91 -2.69 13.09
CA ILE A 135 0.92 -4.14 13.34
C ILE A 135 -0.45 -4.60 13.83
N VAL A 136 -1.01 -3.93 14.84
CA VAL A 136 -2.34 -4.27 15.38
C VAL A 136 -3.42 -4.11 14.31
N ALA A 137 -3.41 -3.02 13.55
CA ALA A 137 -4.33 -2.80 12.44
C ALA A 137 -4.23 -3.91 11.39
N SER A 138 -3.01 -4.32 11.04
CA SER A 138 -2.75 -5.40 10.07
C SER A 138 -3.27 -6.74 10.58
N THR A 139 -3.05 -7.08 11.85
CA THR A 139 -3.58 -8.31 12.45
C THR A 139 -5.10 -8.33 12.42
N LEU A 140 -5.75 -7.22 12.78
CA LEU A 140 -7.22 -7.10 12.69
C LEU A 140 -7.71 -7.29 11.26
N GLN A 141 -7.04 -6.66 10.29
CA GLN A 141 -7.40 -6.77 8.88
C GLN A 141 -7.21 -8.18 8.33
N ILE A 142 -6.17 -8.90 8.77
CA ILE A 142 -5.96 -10.31 8.43
C ILE A 142 -7.09 -11.18 9.00
N VAL A 143 -7.44 -11.02 10.28
CA VAL A 143 -8.53 -11.78 10.93
C VAL A 143 -9.86 -11.52 10.22
N LEU A 144 -10.18 -10.25 9.94
CA LEU A 144 -11.39 -9.88 9.21
C LEU A 144 -11.38 -10.42 7.77
N GLY A 145 -10.23 -10.42 7.10
CA GLY A 145 -10.05 -11.01 5.77
C GLY A 145 -10.33 -12.50 5.74
N PHE A 146 -9.74 -13.27 6.68
CA PHE A 146 -9.95 -14.72 6.76
C PHE A 146 -11.33 -15.11 7.28
N SER A 147 -11.99 -14.26 8.08
CA SER A 147 -13.35 -14.51 8.57
C SER A 147 -14.43 -14.50 7.47
N GLY A 148 -14.09 -14.03 6.26
CA GLY A 148 -15.06 -13.86 5.17
C GLY A 148 -16.03 -12.70 5.35
N LEU A 149 -16.01 -12.00 6.50
CA LEU A 149 -16.84 -10.83 6.76
C LEU A 149 -16.61 -9.73 5.72
N TRP A 150 -15.35 -9.57 5.27
CA TRP A 150 -15.00 -8.61 4.22
C TRP A 150 -15.81 -8.84 2.93
N ARG A 151 -16.09 -10.09 2.57
CA ARG A 151 -16.90 -10.43 1.39
C ARG A 151 -18.35 -9.96 1.53
N ASN A 152 -18.89 -9.97 2.74
CA ASN A 152 -20.23 -9.47 2.98
C ASN A 152 -20.28 -7.94 2.96
N VAL A 153 -19.26 -7.28 3.53
CA VAL A 153 -19.14 -5.81 3.52
C VAL A 153 -18.96 -5.27 2.10
N THR A 154 -18.11 -5.88 1.28
CA THR A 154 -17.86 -5.40 -0.09
C THR A 154 -19.06 -5.53 -1.01
N ARG A 155 -20.07 -6.38 -0.69
CA ARG A 155 -21.35 -6.41 -1.43
C ARG A 155 -22.14 -5.12 -1.29
N PHE A 156 -21.95 -4.36 -0.21
CA PHE A 156 -22.60 -3.06 -0.02
C PHE A 156 -21.82 -1.90 -0.67
N LEU A 157 -20.56 -2.14 -1.06
CA LEU A 157 -19.72 -1.14 -1.71
C LEU A 157 -19.96 -1.19 -3.22
N SER A 158 -20.89 -0.35 -3.69
CA SER A 158 -21.01 -0.07 -5.12
C SER A 158 -19.86 0.83 -5.60
N PRO A 159 -19.49 0.81 -6.89
CA PRO A 159 -18.52 1.74 -7.45
C PRO A 159 -18.86 3.22 -7.16
N LEU A 160 -20.14 3.56 -7.13
CA LEU A 160 -20.63 4.91 -6.81
C LEU A 160 -20.29 5.34 -5.37
N SER A 161 -20.29 4.40 -4.42
CA SER A 161 -19.89 4.67 -3.02
C SER A 161 -18.37 4.60 -2.80
N ALA A 162 -17.65 3.78 -3.57
CA ALA A 162 -16.21 3.60 -3.42
C ALA A 162 -15.40 4.78 -3.96
N VAL A 163 -15.82 5.36 -5.09
CA VAL A 163 -15.09 6.47 -5.74
C VAL A 163 -14.91 7.68 -4.80
N PRO A 164 -15.96 8.22 -4.16
CA PRO A 164 -15.79 9.35 -3.24
C PRO A 164 -14.86 9.03 -2.06
N LEU A 165 -14.93 7.80 -1.52
CA LEU A 165 -14.08 7.36 -0.42
C LEU A 165 -12.60 7.33 -0.82
N VAL A 166 -12.28 6.76 -1.99
CA VAL A 166 -10.92 6.70 -2.51
C VAL A 166 -10.42 8.10 -2.89
N SER A 167 -11.27 8.93 -3.49
CA SER A 167 -10.92 10.33 -3.78
C SER A 167 -10.61 11.11 -2.51
N LEU A 168 -11.40 10.95 -1.44
CA LEU A 168 -11.14 11.61 -0.16
C LEU A 168 -9.79 11.20 0.43
N VAL A 169 -9.44 9.91 0.35
CA VAL A 169 -8.13 9.41 0.78
C VAL A 169 -6.98 9.96 -0.08
N GLY A 170 -7.22 10.19 -1.37
CA GLY A 170 -6.20 10.75 -2.27
C GLY A 170 -6.00 12.26 -2.13
N PHE A 171 -7.05 13.00 -1.75
CA PHE A 171 -7.03 14.46 -1.59
C PHE A 171 -6.79 14.95 -0.16
N GLY A 172 -7.09 14.13 0.86
CA GLY A 172 -6.95 14.46 2.29
C GLY A 172 -5.65 13.98 2.90
#